data_AF-A0A350AKU6-F1
#
_entry.id   AF-A0A350AKU6-F1
#
_cell.length_a   1.000
_cell.length_b   1.000
_cell.length_c   1.000
_cell.angle_alpha   90.00
_cell.angle_beta   90.00
_cell.angle_gamma   90.00
#
_symmetry.space_group_name_H-M   'P 1'
#
loop_
_entity.id
_entity.type
_entity.pdbx_description
1 polymer ?
#
loop_
_entity_poly.entity_id
_entity_poly.type
_entity_poly.pdbx_seq_one_letter_code
_entity_poly.pdbx_strand_id
1 'polypeptide(L)' 'RILGTTSDLRGIFIRKFKIKTTEYLLSYQMIGENLELIMIGTHENYYRDLKKYLQK' A
#
# COMPACT_ATOMS: atom_id res chain seq x y z
N ARG A 1 10.45 -26.94 -6.08
CA ARG A 1 10.37 -25.54 -6.57
C ARG A 1 9.11 -24.91 -6.01
N ILE A 2 9.22 -24.33 -4.81
CA ILE A 2 8.22 -23.44 -4.22
C ILE A 2 9.04 -22.30 -3.65
N LEU A 3 8.86 -21.12 -4.23
CA LEU A 3 9.69 -19.94 -4.03
C LEU A 3 9.26 -19.20 -2.76
N GLY A 4 10.25 -18.67 -2.03
CA GLY A 4 10.12 -17.40 -1.32
C GLY A 4 9.57 -17.45 0.09
N THR A 5 10.44 -17.75 1.06
CA THR A 5 10.40 -17.21 2.42
C THR A 5 10.62 -15.70 2.39
N THR A 6 9.59 -14.96 2.00
CA THR A 6 9.52 -13.51 2.21
C THR A 6 8.25 -13.26 2.96
N SER A 7 8.38 -12.71 4.17
CA SER A 7 7.28 -12.27 5.02
C SER A 7 6.35 -11.33 4.25
N ASP A 8 5.37 -11.92 3.59
CA ASP A 8 4.27 -11.26 2.90
C ASP A 8 3.36 -10.71 3.99
N LEU A 9 3.68 -9.53 4.51
CA LEU A 9 2.72 -8.78 5.32
C LEU A 9 1.62 -8.28 4.35
N ARG A 10 0.73 -9.21 3.96
CA ARG A 10 -0.56 -9.03 3.28
C ARG A 10 -0.59 -8.56 1.82
N GLY A 11 0.51 -8.62 1.05
CA GLY A 11 0.45 -8.29 -0.39
C GLY A 11 0.06 -6.84 -0.72
N ILE A 12 0.27 -5.90 0.21
CA ILE A 12 -0.01 -4.47 0.03
C ILE A 12 1.23 -3.73 -0.46
N PHE A 13 1.11 -3.10 -1.62
CA PHE A 13 2.13 -2.27 -2.25
C PHE A 13 1.87 -0.79 -1.98
N ILE A 14 2.91 -0.07 -1.54
CA ILE A 14 2.86 1.38 -1.33
C ILE A 14 3.72 2.06 -2.38
N ARG A 15 3.12 2.98 -3.16
CA ARG A 15 3.81 3.78 -4.16
C ARG A 15 3.73 5.26 -3.79
N LYS A 16 4.89 5.89 -3.67
CA LYS A 16 5.02 7.35 -3.49
C LYS A 16 5.18 8.04 -4.85
N PHE A 17 4.47 9.14 -5.04
CA PHE A 17 4.56 9.94 -6.26
C PHE A 17 4.29 11.42 -5.94
N LYS A 18 4.86 12.32 -6.74
CA LYS A 18 4.71 13.76 -6.57
C LYS A 18 3.77 14.30 -7.62
N ILE A 19 2.75 15.04 -7.20
CA ILE A 19 1.93 15.85 -8.11
C ILE A 19 2.27 17.30 -7.83
N LYS A 20 2.89 17.97 -8.81
CA LYS A 20 3.40 19.34 -8.70
C LYS A 20 4.38 19.47 -7.53
N THR A 21 3.92 19.95 -6.38
CA THR A 21 4.70 20.20 -5.16
C THR A 21 4.30 19.32 -3.98
N THR A 22 3.25 18.50 -4.13
CA THR A 22 2.68 17.69 -3.04
C THR A 22 3.02 16.22 -3.20
N GLU A 23 3.47 15.61 -2.11
CA GLU A 23 3.78 14.17 -2.03
C GLU A 23 2.53 13.36 -1.70
N TYR A 24 2.21 12.43 -2.58
CA TYR A 24 1.11 11.50 -2.44
C TYR A 24 1.63 10.07 -2.27
N LEU A 25 0.91 9.33 -1.44
CA LEU A 25 1.12 7.92 -1.17
C LEU A 25 -0.11 7.16 -1.64
N LEU A 26 0.12 6.10 -2.40
CA LEU A 26 -0.89 5.17 -2.92
C LEU A 26 -0.63 3.78 -2.34
N SER A 27 -1.59 3.22 -1.61
CA SER A 27 -1.59 1.82 -1.22
C SER A 27 -2.57 1.05 -2.10
N TYR A 28 -2.09 -0.05 -2.65
CA TYR A 28 -2.90 -0.98 -3.42
C TYR A 28 -2.47 -2.41 -3.12
N GLN A 29 -3.37 -3.36 -3.29
CA GLN A 29 -3.05 -4.79 -3.21
C GLN A 29 -3.38 -5.45 -4.54
N MET A 30 -2.60 -6.47 -4.90
CA MET A 30 -2.92 -7.32 -6.05
C MET A 30 -3.73 -8.52 -5.58
N ILE A 31 -4.91 -8.71 -6.17
CA ILE A 31 -5.78 -9.85 -5.92
C ILE A 31 -5.97 -10.58 -7.24
N GLY A 32 -5.15 -11.61 -7.45
CA GLY A 32 -5.05 -12.29 -8.74
C GLY A 32 -4.58 -11.32 -9.82
N GLU A 33 -5.45 -11.07 -10.80
CA GLU A 33 -5.19 -10.13 -11.91
C GLU A 33 -5.76 -8.72 -11.65
N ASN A 34 -6.46 -8.53 -10.53
CA ASN A 34 -7.08 -7.27 -10.17
C ASN A 34 -6.20 -6.46 -9.22
N LEU A 35 -6.26 -5.14 -9.38
CA LEU A 35 -5.53 -4.20 -8.54
C LEU A 35 -6.54 -3.42 -7.70
N GLU A 36 -6.62 -3.75 -6.41
CA GLU A 36 -7.51 -3.07 -5.48
C GLU A 36 -6.81 -1.88 -4.82
N LEU A 37 -7.41 -0.71 -5.00
CA LEU A 37 -6.98 0.52 -4.34
C LEU A 37 -7.43 0.50 -2.88
N ILE A 38 -6.49 0.58 -1.95
CA ILE A 38 -6.79 0.64 -0.51
C ILE A 38 -6.93 2.09 -0.06
N MET A 39 -5.91 2.91 -0.31
CA MET A 39 -5.89 4.30 0.15
C MET A 39 -4.98 5.17 -0.71
N ILE A 40 -5.39 6.41 -0.94
CA ILE A 40 -4.57 7.47 -1.50
C ILE A 40 -4.59 8.68 -0.55
N GLY A 41 -3.43 9.23 -0.22
CA GLY A 41 -3.36 10.36 0.70
C GLY A 41 -1.97 10.97 0.85
N THR A 42 -1.89 12.03 1.66
CA THR A 42 -0.64 12.71 1.99
C THR A 42 -0.04 12.17 3.30
N HIS A 43 1.25 12.44 3.51
CA HIS A 43 2.16 11.74 4.42
C HIS A 43 1.66 11.45 5.85
N GLU A 44 1.03 12.40 6.56
CA GLU A 44 0.91 12.30 8.02
C GLU A 44 -0.23 11.39 8.51
N ASN A 45 -1.42 11.50 7.91
CA ASN A 45 -2.54 10.63 8.26
C ASN A 45 -2.44 9.24 7.59
N TYR A 46 -1.79 9.16 6.43
CA TYR A 46 -1.75 7.96 5.60
C TYR A 46 -1.20 6.73 6.35
N TYR A 47 -0.04 6.85 7.03
CA TYR A 47 0.55 5.70 7.70
C TYR A 47 -0.26 5.24 8.91
N ARG A 48 -0.96 6.16 9.59
CA ARG A 48 -1.79 5.83 10.75
C ARG A 48 -3.01 5.02 10.33
N ASP A 49 -3.70 5.46 9.29
CA ASP A 49 -4.86 4.77 8.75
C ASP A 49 -4.48 3.46 8.08
N LEU A 50 -3.35 3.42 7.35
CA LEU A 50 -2.83 2.19 6.77
C LEU A 50 -2.47 1.15 7.84
N LYS A 51 -1.85 1.57 8.95
CA LYS A 51 -1.54 0.67 10.08
C LYS A 51 -2.80 0.16 10.77
N LYS A 52 -3.87 0.95 10.82
CA LYS A 52 -5.19 0.49 11.31
C LYS A 52 -5.81 -0.53 10.34
N TYR A 53 -5.75 -0.27 9.04
CA TYR A 53 -6.21 -1.19 8.01
C TYR A 53 -5.47 -2.54 8.07
N LEU A 54 -4.14 -2.50 8.24
CA LEU A 54 -3.28 -3.68 8.38
C LEU A 54 -3.45 -4.46 9.70
N GLN A 55 -4.03 -3.85 10.73
CA GLN A 55 -4.28 -4.52 12.02
C GLN A 55 -5.67 -5.15 12.10
N LYS A 56 -6.56 -4.84 11.17
CA LYS A 56 -7.90 -5.46 11.06
C LYS A 56 -7.81 -6.83 10.43
#